data_AF-A0A817YEY8-F1
#
_entry.id   AF-A0A817YEY8-F1
#
_cell.length_a   1.000
_cell.length_b   1.000
_cell.length_c   1.000
_cell.angle_alpha   90.00
_cell.angle_beta   90.00
_cell.angle_gamma   90.00
#
_symmetry.space_group_name_H-M   'P 1'
#
loop_
_entity.id
_entity.type
_entity.pdbx_description
1 polymer ?
#
loop_
_entity_poly.entity_id
_entity_poly.type
_entity_poly.pdbx_seq_one_letter_code
_entity_poly.pdbx_strand_id
1 'polypeptide(L)'
;MNKFKIHSQAQPFEHEFFLRISQSLPFMKNLTLSNFKPQEYKQRQQSKNDNKNCSIIEYHHLTELNLLDVNVDYVEQFLDETKTSFTNNIFLTIDSYQLKKGTDNFTRNEMLANC
;
A
#
# COMPACT_ATOMS: atom_id res chain seq x y z
N MET A 1 15.51 -1.71 16.45
CA MET A 1 15.09 -1.68 15.03
C MET A 1 13.68 -2.24 14.98
N ASN A 2 12.66 -1.40 14.76
CA ASN A 2 11.25 -1.82 14.80
C ASN A 2 10.87 -2.40 13.43
N LYS A 3 10.78 -3.72 13.35
CA LYS A 3 10.36 -4.45 12.14
C LYS A 3 9.01 -5.10 12.39
N PHE A 4 8.05 -4.89 11.50
CA PHE A 4 6.73 -5.50 11.57
C PHE A 4 6.51 -6.39 10.36
N LYS A 5 6.17 -7.65 10.61
CA LYS A 5 5.80 -8.62 9.58
C LYS A 5 4.36 -9.03 9.81
N ILE A 6 3.54 -8.87 8.79
CA ILE A 6 2.12 -9.19 8.83
C ILE A 6 1.82 -10.18 7.72
N HIS A 7 1.21 -11.30 8.11
CA HIS A 7 0.85 -12.38 7.21
C HIS A 7 -0.58 -12.84 7.48
N SER A 8 -1.37 -13.00 6.42
CA SER A 8 -2.71 -13.58 6.48
C SER A 8 -2.98 -14.36 5.20
N GLN A 9 -3.56 -15.56 5.35
CA GLN A 9 -4.09 -16.35 4.24
C GLN A 9 -5.62 -16.43 4.26
N ALA A 10 -6.25 -16.01 5.37
CA ALA A 10 -7.67 -16.18 5.61
C ALA A 10 -8.49 -15.04 5.01
N GLN A 11 -8.02 -13.79 5.14
CA GLN A 11 -8.76 -12.59 4.75
C GLN A 11 -7.84 -11.56 4.07
N PRO A 12 -8.37 -10.78 3.10
CA PRO A 12 -7.64 -9.67 2.50
C PRO A 12 -7.42 -8.52 3.49
N PHE A 13 -6.42 -7.68 3.22
CA PHE A 13 -6.21 -6.44 3.97
C PHE A 13 -6.83 -5.26 3.22
N GLU A 14 -7.96 -4.77 3.71
CA GLU A 14 -8.62 -3.61 3.11
C GLU A 14 -7.93 -2.30 3.49
N HIS A 15 -8.26 -1.19 2.84
CA HIS A 15 -7.66 0.11 3.11
C HIS A 15 -7.66 0.49 4.60
N GLU A 16 -8.77 0.26 5.31
CA GLU A 16 -8.88 0.54 6.74
C GLU A 16 -7.85 -0.20 7.58
N PHE A 17 -7.40 -1.38 7.16
CA PHE A 17 -6.36 -2.12 7.85
C PHE A 17 -5.04 -1.32 7.86
N PHE A 18 -4.67 -0.76 6.70
CA PHE A 18 -3.46 0.05 6.57
C PHE A 18 -3.57 1.38 7.34
N LEU A 19 -4.76 1.98 7.36
CA LEU A 19 -5.01 3.17 8.17
C LEU A 19 -4.84 2.88 9.67
N ARG A 20 -5.37 1.76 10.17
CA ARG A 20 -5.22 1.35 11.56
C ARG A 20 -3.76 1.07 11.91
N ILE A 21 -2.99 0.50 10.98
CA ILE A 21 -1.56 0.27 11.17
C ILE A 21 -0.81 1.59 11.32
N SER A 22 -1.01 2.55 10.41
CA SER A 22 -0.29 3.83 10.47
C SER A 22 -0.59 4.58 11.77
N GLN A 23 -1.84 4.54 12.24
CA GLN A 23 -2.27 5.16 13.49
C GLN A 23 -1.73 4.44 14.73
N SER A 24 -1.70 3.10 14.72
CA SER A 24 -1.25 2.30 15.87
C SER A 24 0.28 2.25 15.98
N LEU A 25 0.97 2.39 14.85
CA LEU A 25 2.43 2.28 14.74
C LEU A 25 3.02 3.49 14.00
N PRO A 26 2.85 4.72 14.52
CA PRO A 26 3.23 5.94 13.80
C PRO A 26 4.73 6.00 13.49
N PHE A 27 5.57 5.41 14.34
CA PHE A 27 7.04 5.37 14.18
C PHE A 27 7.55 4.10 13.48
N MET A 28 6.69 3.39 12.75
CA MET A 28 7.07 2.18 12.02
C MET A 28 8.10 2.50 10.94
N LYS A 29 9.27 1.85 11.00
CA LYS A 29 10.35 2.01 10.03
C LYS A 29 10.36 0.95 8.94
N ASN A 30 9.94 -0.27 9.25
CA ASN A 30 10.00 -1.39 8.32
C ASN A 30 8.68 -2.16 8.37
N LEU A 31 8.06 -2.34 7.21
CA LEU A 31 6.83 -3.09 7.02
C LEU A 31 7.06 -4.20 6.01
N THR A 32 6.74 -5.44 6.39
CA THR A 32 6.69 -6.58 5.48
C THR A 32 5.28 -7.14 5.46
N LEU A 33 4.69 -7.22 4.27
CA LEU A 33 3.36 -7.77 4.05
C LEU A 33 3.47 -9.07 3.26
N SER A 34 2.61 -10.03 3.62
CA SER A 34 2.42 -11.25 2.85
C SER A 34 0.94 -11.63 2.88
N ASN A 35 0.28 -11.44 1.74
CA ASN A 35 -1.12 -11.78 1.55
C ASN A 35 -1.44 -11.86 0.05
N PHE A 36 -1.84 -13.03 -0.44
CA PHE A 36 -2.15 -13.22 -1.85
C PHE A 36 -3.63 -12.97 -2.20
N LYS A 37 -4.49 -12.76 -1.18
CA LYS A 37 -5.91 -12.46 -1.40
C LYS A 37 -6.05 -11.06 -2.00
N PRO A 38 -6.79 -10.90 -3.11
CA PRO A 38 -7.11 -9.57 -3.65
C PRO A 38 -7.97 -8.78 -2.67
N GLN A 39 -7.86 -7.46 -2.70
CA GLN A 39 -8.77 -6.60 -1.93
C GLN A 39 -10.17 -6.73 -2.50
N GLU A 40 -11.16 -6.91 -1.63
CA GLU A 40 -12.56 -6.96 -2.01
C GLU A 40 -13.10 -5.57 -2.33
N TYR A 41 -12.64 -4.55 -1.59
CA TYR A 41 -13.11 -3.17 -1.71
C TYR A 41 -12.03 -2.27 -2.33
N LYS A 42 -11.86 -2.36 -3.65
CA LYS A 42 -10.91 -1.51 -4.38
C LYS A 42 -11.37 -0.05 -4.37
N GLN A 43 -10.57 0.83 -3.78
CA GLN A 43 -10.87 2.27 -3.70
C GLN A 43 -11.04 2.96 -5.06
N ARG A 44 -10.47 2.40 -6.14
CA ARG A 44 -10.54 2.99 -7.48
C ARG A 44 -11.96 3.08 -8.06
N GLN A 45 -12.92 2.31 -7.56
CA GLN A 45 -14.30 2.35 -8.08
C GLN A 45 -15.23 3.30 -7.31
N GLN A 46 -14.78 3.88 -6.19
CA GLN A 46 -15.63 4.78 -5.39
C GLN A 46 -15.65 6.23 -5.91
N SER A 47 -14.81 6.58 -6.88
CA SER A 47 -14.63 7.95 -7.39
C SER A 47 -15.73 8.49 -8.32
N LYS A 48 -16.92 7.86 -8.38
CA LYS A 48 -18.03 8.40 -9.19
C LYS A 48 -19.27 8.84 -8.43
N ASN A 49 -19.54 8.37 -7.21
CA ASN A 49 -20.78 8.79 -6.51
C ASN A 49 -20.71 8.85 -4.98
N ASP A 50 -19.71 8.27 -4.32
CA ASP A 50 -19.68 8.28 -2.86
C ASP A 50 -18.55 9.16 -2.35
N ASN A 51 -18.96 10.33 -1.86
CA ASN A 51 -18.18 11.37 -1.20
C ASN A 51 -17.57 10.91 0.15
N LYS A 52 -17.20 9.64 0.29
CA LYS A 52 -16.38 9.17 1.41
C LYS A 52 -14.94 9.51 1.07
N ASN A 53 -14.48 10.66 1.59
CA ASN A 53 -13.08 11.00 1.70
C ASN A 53 -12.32 9.80 2.29
N CYS A 54 -11.78 8.92 1.45
CA CYS A 54 -10.78 7.96 1.89
C CYS A 54 -9.53 8.78 2.18
N SER A 55 -9.18 8.90 3.45
CA SER A 55 -8.00 9.65 3.87
C SER A 55 -6.76 9.01 3.28
N ILE A 56 -5.92 9.82 2.63
CA ILE A 56 -4.57 9.41 2.24
C ILE A 56 -3.85 8.94 3.50
N ILE A 57 -3.28 7.73 3.46
CA ILE A 57 -2.54 7.18 4.60
C ILE A 57 -1.11 7.67 4.54
N GLU A 58 -0.68 8.39 5.57
CA GLU A 58 0.69 8.90 5.66
C GLU A 58 1.58 7.97 6.49
N TYR A 59 2.74 7.60 5.94
CA TYR A 59 3.76 6.80 6.63
C TYR A 59 5.04 7.62 6.82
N HIS A 60 5.01 8.55 7.77
CA HIS A 60 6.10 9.52 7.99
C HIS A 60 7.46 8.93 8.33
N HIS A 61 7.52 7.73 8.92
CA HIS A 61 8.75 7.13 9.41
C HIS A 61 9.13 5.84 8.71
N LEU A 62 8.33 5.40 7.73
CA LEU A 62 8.63 4.20 6.98
C LEU A 62 9.84 4.45 6.08
N THR A 63 10.77 3.51 6.10
CA THR A 63 12.00 3.54 5.29
C THR A 63 12.17 2.27 4.48
N GLU A 64 11.51 1.17 4.85
CA GLU A 64 11.59 -0.11 4.15
C GLU A 64 10.19 -0.73 4.03
N LEU A 65 9.79 -1.07 2.79
CA LEU A 65 8.54 -1.74 2.47
C LEU A 65 8.82 -3.00 1.65
N ASN A 66 8.37 -4.15 2.15
CA ASN A 66 8.55 -5.44 1.46
C ASN A 66 7.19 -6.04 1.08
N LEU A 67 7.02 -6.23 -0.23
CA LEU A 67 5.82 -6.68 -0.94
C LEU A 67 6.14 -7.87 -1.87
N LEU A 68 7.07 -8.76 -1.52
CA LEU A 68 7.42 -9.91 -2.37
C LEU A 68 6.25 -10.91 -2.54
N ASP A 69 5.51 -11.16 -1.46
CA ASP A 69 4.49 -12.22 -1.39
C ASP A 69 3.08 -11.63 -1.26
N VAL A 70 2.74 -10.68 -2.13
CA VAL A 70 1.46 -9.96 -2.06
C VAL A 70 0.66 -9.99 -3.36
N ASN A 71 -0.65 -9.82 -3.24
CA ASN A 71 -1.51 -9.49 -4.38
C ASN A 71 -1.20 -8.10 -4.95
N VAL A 72 -1.42 -7.92 -6.24
CA VAL A 72 -1.23 -6.64 -6.94
C VAL A 72 -2.02 -5.48 -6.31
N ASP A 73 -3.17 -5.75 -5.71
CA ASP A 73 -4.00 -4.71 -5.08
C ASP A 73 -3.25 -3.99 -3.93
N TYR A 74 -2.34 -4.67 -3.23
CA TYR A 74 -1.51 -4.05 -2.20
C TYR A 74 -0.42 -3.16 -2.80
N VAL A 75 0.11 -3.52 -3.97
CA VAL A 75 1.03 -2.66 -4.72
C VAL A 75 0.32 -1.36 -5.08
N GLU A 76 -0.91 -1.46 -5.57
CA GLU A 76 -1.77 -0.31 -5.87
C GLU A 76 -2.21 0.46 -4.62
N GLN A 77 -2.21 -0.14 -3.44
CA GLN A 77 -2.51 0.56 -2.20
C GLN A 77 -1.35 1.48 -1.79
N PHE A 78 -0.10 1.04 -1.97
CA PHE A 78 1.09 1.78 -1.52
C PHE A 78 1.65 2.73 -2.57
N LEU A 79 1.57 2.40 -3.87
CA LEU A 79 2.17 3.22 -4.92
C LEU A 79 1.22 4.28 -5.50
N ASP A 80 -0.07 4.21 -5.19
CA ASP A 80 -1.07 5.19 -5.62
C ASP A 80 -1.11 6.37 -4.64
N GLU A 81 -0.74 7.56 -5.11
CA GLU A 81 -0.62 8.77 -4.28
C GLU A 81 -1.97 9.21 -3.69
N THR A 82 -3.07 8.80 -4.32
CA THR A 82 -4.42 9.09 -3.83
C THR A 82 -4.78 8.25 -2.60
N LYS A 83 -3.97 7.24 -2.27
CA LYS A 83 -4.24 6.29 -1.17
C LYS A 83 -3.17 6.29 -0.10
N THR A 84 -1.92 6.53 -0.46
CA THR A 84 -0.79 6.48 0.48
C THR A 84 0.26 7.52 0.10
N SER A 85 0.90 8.09 1.10
CA SER A 85 2.00 9.04 0.92
C SER A 85 3.18 8.66 1.81
N PHE A 86 4.38 8.69 1.24
CA PHE A 86 5.64 8.52 1.95
C PHE A 86 6.34 9.87 2.07
N THR A 87 6.65 10.29 3.30
CA THR A 87 7.37 11.56 3.53
C THR A 87 8.88 11.42 3.30
N ASN A 88 9.40 10.19 3.29
CA ASN A 88 10.82 9.90 3.09
C ASN A 88 11.03 8.98 1.90
N ASN A 89 12.26 8.95 1.38
CA ASN A 89 12.68 7.91 0.45
C ASN A 89 12.54 6.53 1.11
N ILE A 90 11.83 5.62 0.44
CA ILE A 90 11.63 4.25 0.90
C ILE A 90 12.42 3.26 0.05
N PHE A 91 12.96 2.23 0.71
CA PHE A 91 13.44 1.04 0.03
C PHE A 91 12.27 0.09 -0.20
N LEU A 92 11.84 -0.02 -1.46
CA LEU A 92 10.78 -0.94 -1.88
C LEU A 92 11.38 -2.25 -2.38
N THR A 93 10.96 -3.37 -1.78
CA THR A 93 11.24 -4.72 -2.28
C THR A 93 9.96 -5.32 -2.81
N ILE A 94 9.91 -5.63 -4.11
CA ILE A 94 8.70 -6.13 -4.78
C ILE A 94 9.10 -6.99 -6.00
N ASP A 95 8.27 -7.97 -6.35
CA ASP A 95 8.43 -8.70 -7.61
C ASP A 95 8.19 -7.79 -8.82
N SER A 96 9.07 -7.90 -9.83
CA SER A 96 9.04 -7.03 -11.01
C SER A 96 7.76 -7.16 -11.84
N TYR A 97 7.14 -8.34 -11.87
CA TYR A 97 5.88 -8.56 -12.56
C TYR A 97 4.73 -7.91 -11.79
N GLN A 98 4.69 -8.06 -10.45
CA GLN A 98 3.70 -7.38 -9.61
C GLN A 98 3.82 -5.86 -9.68
N LEU A 99 5.05 -5.32 -9.69
CA LEU A 99 5.31 -3.89 -9.83
C LEU A 99 4.74 -3.35 -11.15
N LYS A 100 5.08 -3.99 -12.28
CA LYS A 100 4.55 -3.61 -13.59
C LYS A 100 3.02 -3.71 -13.65
N LYS A 101 2.46 -4.79 -13.10
CA LYS A 101 1.01 -5.01 -13.12
C LYS A 101 0.26 -3.98 -12.27
N GLY A 102 0.74 -3.71 -11.06
CA GLY A 102 0.12 -2.74 -10.15
C GLY A 102 0.25 -1.32 -10.67
N THR A 103 1.38 -1.01 -11.31
CA THR A 103 1.64 0.32 -11.86
C THR A 103 1.10 0.56 -13.27
N ASP A 104 0.53 -0.46 -13.90
CA ASP A 104 0.16 -0.42 -15.32
C ASP A 104 1.36 -0.01 -16.20
N ASN A 105 2.52 -0.62 -15.94
CA ASN A 105 3.82 -0.23 -16.51
C ASN A 105 4.16 1.25 -16.31
N PHE A 106 3.86 1.81 -15.14
CA PHE A 106 4.10 3.21 -14.79
C PHE A 106 3.41 4.22 -15.72
N THR A 107 2.33 3.81 -16.40
CA THR A 107 1.59 4.70 -17.30
C THR A 107 0.55 5.57 -16.59
N ARG A 108 0.31 5.33 -15.29
CA ARG A 108 -0.61 6.12 -14.47
C ARG A 108 0.11 7.29 -13.81
N ASN A 109 -0.38 8.51 -14.07
CA ASN A 109 0.20 9.73 -13.51
C ASN A 109 0.19 9.73 -11.97
N GLU A 110 -0.86 9.17 -11.36
CA GLU A 110 -1.09 9.10 -9.91
C GLU A 110 -0.07 8.21 -9.15
N MET A 111 0.84 7.55 -9.87
CA MET A 111 1.84 6.64 -9.29
C MET A 111 3.25 7.21 -9.27
N LEU A 112 3.44 8.40 -9.85
CA LEU A 112 4.75 8.99 -10.04
C LEU A 112 5.29 9.68 -8.78
N ALA A 113 4.44 10.05 -7.82
CA ALA A 113 4.92 10.72 -6.60
C ALA A 113 5.51 9.77 -5.56
N ASN A 114 5.06 8.51 -5.54
CA ASN A 114 5.53 7.48 -4.60
C ASN A 114 6.61 6.54 -5.19
N CYS A 115 6.97 6.72 -6.47
CA CYS A 115 8.07 6.00 -7.14
C CYS A 115 9.29 6.92 -7.26
#